data_AF-A0A969APD8-F1
#
_entry.id   AF-A0A969APD8-F1
#
_cell.length_a   1.000
_cell.length_b   1.000
_cell.length_c   1.000
_cell.angle_alpha   90.00
_cell.angle_beta   90.00
_cell.angle_gamma   90.00
#
_symmetry.space_group_name_H-M   'P 1'
#
loop_
_entity.id
_entity.type
_entity.pdbx_description
1 polymer ?
#
loop_
_entity_poly.entity_id
_entity_poly.type
_entity_poly.pdbx_seq_one_letter_code
_entity_poly.pdbx_strand_id
1 'polypeptide(L)'
;MTMIALNAPAAQRRSWAATSPAPNGSTFLTHESLVQPFKYWDDGLHDGIFYQRDLYGKGNCYSLAERDQAFDGAAQHTALGLHVCITVSDQGYTLWVSLRVAPQGSSATL
;
A
#
# COMPACT_ATOMS: atom_id res chain seq x y z
N MET A 1 24.27 -17.87 -9.27
CA MET A 1 23.59 -16.87 -8.43
C MET A 1 22.13 -17.28 -8.36
N THR A 2 21.78 -17.98 -7.30
CA THR A 2 20.55 -18.78 -7.18
C THR A 2 19.62 -18.07 -6.20
N MET A 3 18.39 -17.74 -6.61
CA MET A 3 17.26 -17.77 -5.69
C MET A 3 15.95 -18.01 -6.46
N ILE A 4 15.12 -18.81 -5.83
CA ILE A 4 14.10 -19.68 -6.40
C ILE A 4 12.78 -18.91 -6.50
N ALA A 5 12.23 -18.77 -7.70
CA ALA A 5 10.82 -18.46 -7.89
C ALA A 5 10.03 -19.75 -7.67
N LEU A 6 9.32 -19.84 -6.54
CA LEU A 6 8.44 -20.96 -6.23
C LEU A 6 7.18 -20.91 -7.13
N ASN A 7 7.31 -21.60 -8.26
CA ASN A 7 6.35 -22.53 -8.84
C ASN A 7 4.85 -22.15 -8.75
N ALA A 8 4.35 -21.47 -9.78
CA ALA A 8 2.93 -21.49 -10.16
C ALA A 8 2.80 -22.22 -11.52
N PRO A 9 1.86 -23.16 -11.68
CA PRO A 9 1.78 -24.04 -12.85
C PRO A 9 1.51 -23.28 -14.16
N ALA A 10 2.18 -23.74 -15.22
CA ALA A 10 2.27 -23.11 -16.54
C ALA A 10 0.96 -22.99 -17.35
N ALA A 11 -0.18 -23.44 -16.81
CA ALA A 11 -1.45 -23.52 -17.52
C ALA A 11 -2.23 -22.19 -17.61
N GLN A 12 -1.85 -21.17 -16.84
CA GLN A 12 -2.58 -19.88 -16.80
C GLN A 12 -1.86 -18.70 -17.48
N ARG A 13 -0.79 -18.95 -18.26
CA ARG A 13 0.07 -17.91 -18.86
C ARG A 13 -0.40 -17.38 -20.23
N ARG A 14 -1.68 -17.51 -20.60
CA ARG A 14 -2.16 -17.07 -21.93
C ARG A 14 -3.50 -16.35 -21.89
N SER A 15 -3.59 -15.17 -21.27
CA SER A 15 -4.56 -14.10 -21.61
C SER A 15 -4.59 -12.90 -20.63
N TRP A 16 -3.45 -12.24 -20.37
CA TRP A 16 -3.50 -10.93 -19.68
C TRP A 16 -2.52 -9.87 -20.24
N ALA A 17 -1.74 -10.19 -21.27
CA ALA A 17 -0.91 -9.22 -21.97
C ALA A 17 -1.78 -8.36 -22.92
N ALA A 18 -2.62 -7.51 -22.34
CA ALA A 18 -3.31 -6.43 -23.02
C ALA A 18 -3.47 -5.26 -22.04
N THR A 19 -2.53 -4.32 -22.13
CA THR A 19 -2.74 -2.89 -21.83
C THR A 19 -3.29 -2.57 -20.43
N SER A 20 -2.48 -2.77 -19.40
CA SER A 20 -2.64 -2.01 -18.15
C SER A 20 -1.25 -1.53 -17.73
N PRO A 21 -1.05 -0.23 -17.43
CA PRO A 21 0.19 0.20 -16.81
C PRO A 21 0.35 -0.63 -15.53
N ALA A 22 1.56 -1.17 -15.31
CA ALA A 22 1.86 -1.85 -14.06
C ALA A 22 1.37 -0.96 -12.90
N PRO A 23 0.66 -1.49 -11.90
CA PRO A 23 0.17 -0.64 -10.83
C PRO A 23 1.37 0.06 -10.20
N ASN A 24 1.39 1.39 -10.27
CA ASN A 24 2.47 2.23 -9.72
C ASN A 24 2.51 2.23 -8.18
N GLY A 25 1.67 1.42 -7.54
CA GLY A 25 1.62 1.30 -6.09
C GLY A 25 2.91 0.72 -5.54
N SER A 26 3.21 1.09 -4.31
CA SER A 26 4.36 0.56 -3.57
C SER A 26 3.99 0.34 -2.12
N THR A 27 4.51 -0.73 -1.52
CA THR A 27 4.36 -1.00 -0.09
C THR A 27 5.67 -0.75 0.64
N PHE A 28 5.60 -0.03 1.77
CA PHE A 28 6.73 0.22 2.65
C PHE A 28 6.45 -0.34 4.05
N LEU A 29 7.47 -0.86 4.72
CA LEU A 29 7.40 -1.30 6.11
C LEU A 29 8.31 -0.42 6.96
N THR A 30 7.78 0.13 8.05
CA THR A 30 8.54 0.99 8.97
C THR A 30 8.12 0.76 10.42
N HIS A 31 8.88 1.29 11.37
CA HIS A 31 8.52 1.28 12.78
C HIS A 31 7.62 2.47 13.10
N GLU A 32 6.62 2.31 13.98
CA GLU A 32 5.69 3.39 14.33
C GLU A 32 6.39 4.64 14.90
N SER A 33 7.53 4.46 15.59
CA SER A 33 8.30 5.60 16.11
C SER A 33 8.98 6.47 15.04
N LEU A 34 9.00 6.02 13.77
CA LEU A 34 9.65 6.74 12.66
C LEU A 34 8.67 7.58 11.84
N VAL A 35 7.38 7.55 12.18
CA VAL A 35 6.35 8.31 11.48
C VAL A 35 5.90 9.48 12.34
N GLN A 36 5.45 10.56 11.70
CA GLN A 36 4.93 11.72 12.41
C GLN A 36 3.40 11.69 12.34
N PRO A 37 2.70 11.43 13.46
CA PRO A 37 1.25 11.39 13.46
C PRO A 37 0.65 12.79 13.27
N PHE A 38 -0.49 12.86 12.59
CA PHE A 38 -1.32 14.06 12.48
C PHE A 38 -2.81 13.69 12.45
N LYS A 39 -3.67 14.70 12.55
CA LYS A 39 -5.12 14.57 12.39
C LYS A 39 -5.57 15.40 11.20
N TYR A 40 -6.56 14.93 10.46
CA TYR A 40 -7.15 15.68 9.35
C TYR A 40 -8.66 15.50 9.30
N TRP A 41 -9.32 16.39 8.55
CA TRP A 41 -10.77 16.38 8.38
C TRP A 41 -11.14 15.94 6.97
N ASP A 42 -11.90 14.86 6.85
CA ASP A 42 -12.44 14.33 5.59
C ASP A 42 -13.68 13.48 5.90
N ASP A 43 -14.87 14.10 5.86
CA ASP A 43 -16.11 13.49 6.41
C ASP A 43 -16.02 13.04 7.89
N GLY A 44 -15.14 13.68 8.66
CA GLY A 44 -14.90 13.35 10.06
C GLY A 44 -13.46 13.62 10.47
N LEU A 45 -13.14 13.39 11.75
CA LEU A 45 -11.79 13.48 12.25
C LEU A 45 -11.05 12.14 12.02
N HIS A 46 -10.00 12.16 11.22
CA HIS A 46 -9.21 10.98 10.88
C HIS A 46 -7.79 11.04 11.43
N ASP A 47 -7.22 9.85 11.65
CA ASP A 47 -5.79 9.64 11.94
C ASP A 47 -4.99 9.60 10.64
N GLY A 48 -3.85 10.30 10.62
CA GLY A 48 -2.89 10.23 9.53
C GLY A 48 -1.45 10.18 10.01
N ILE A 49 -0.55 9.81 9.12
CA ILE A 49 0.91 9.85 9.34
C ILE A 49 1.63 10.53 8.19
N PHE A 50 2.67 11.29 8.53
CA PHE A 50 3.64 11.80 7.58
C PHE A 50 4.88 10.92 7.61
N TYR A 51 5.25 10.38 6.45
CA TYR A 51 6.41 9.51 6.28
C TYR A 51 7.03 9.72 4.91
N GLN A 52 8.36 9.89 4.85
CA GLN A 52 9.12 10.11 3.60
C GLN A 52 8.54 11.17 2.64
N ARG A 53 8.01 12.28 3.18
CA ARG A 53 7.39 13.39 2.42
C ARG A 53 6.00 13.09 1.86
N ASP A 54 5.41 11.96 2.23
CA ASP A 54 4.06 11.56 1.85
C ASP A 54 3.13 11.57 3.06
N LEU A 55 1.84 11.81 2.79
CA LEU A 55 0.76 11.81 3.77
C LEU A 55 -0.06 10.54 3.57
N TYR A 56 -0.28 9.80 4.65
CA TYR A 56 -1.09 8.60 4.63
C TYR A 56 -2.23 8.73 5.64
N GLY A 57 -3.41 8.24 5.26
CA GLY A 57 -4.55 8.06 6.13
C GLY A 57 -4.54 6.67 6.75
N LYS A 58 -5.07 6.56 7.96
CA LYS A 58 -5.19 5.28 8.66
C LYS A 58 -6.18 4.37 7.94
N GLY A 59 -5.72 3.17 7.58
CA GLY A 59 -6.55 2.07 7.09
C GLY A 59 -6.75 1.03 8.19
N ASN A 60 -6.58 -0.24 7.81
CA ASN A 60 -6.81 -1.37 8.71
C ASN A 60 -5.69 -1.53 9.74
N CYS A 61 -6.05 -2.03 10.92
CA CYS A 61 -5.12 -2.45 11.96
C CYS A 61 -5.19 -3.96 12.11
N TYR A 62 -4.06 -4.58 12.40
CA TYR A 62 -3.89 -6.03 12.51
C TYR A 62 -3.09 -6.33 13.76
N SER A 63 -3.42 -7.42 14.45
CA SER A 63 -2.62 -7.92 15.57
C SER A 63 -1.29 -8.49 15.09
N LEU A 64 -0.37 -8.76 16.04
CA LEU A 64 0.91 -9.40 15.73
C LEU A 64 0.76 -10.78 15.05
N ALA A 65 -0.34 -11.50 15.33
CA ALA A 65 -0.63 -12.81 14.74
C ALA A 65 -1.14 -12.71 13.30
N GLU A 66 -1.64 -11.54 12.89
CA GLU A 66 -2.28 -11.28 11.60
C GLU A 66 -1.30 -10.65 10.60
N ARG A 67 0.00 -10.97 10.75
CA ARG A 67 1.06 -10.45 9.89
C ARG A 67 0.73 -10.65 8.41
N ASP A 68 0.39 -11.88 8.02
CA ASP A 68 0.13 -12.21 6.61
C ASP A 68 -1.06 -11.42 6.06
N GLN A 69 -2.11 -11.23 6.88
CA GLN A 69 -3.27 -10.41 6.50
C GLN A 69 -2.93 -8.94 6.30
N ALA A 70 -2.00 -8.38 7.09
CA ALA A 70 -1.52 -7.02 6.90
C ALA A 70 -0.80 -6.84 5.55
N PHE A 71 0.02 -7.82 5.16
CA PHE A 71 0.71 -7.81 3.87
C PHE A 71 -0.25 -8.07 2.70
N ASP A 72 -1.22 -8.98 2.86
CA ASP A 72 -2.26 -9.22 1.86
C ASP A 72 -3.11 -7.96 1.62
N GLY A 73 -3.49 -7.27 2.70
CA GLY A 73 -4.18 -5.99 2.60
C GLY A 73 -3.37 -4.94 1.84
N ALA A 74 -2.07 -4.82 2.13
CA ALA A 74 -1.19 -3.91 1.41
C ALA A 74 -1.03 -4.28 -0.06
N ALA A 75 -0.96 -5.58 -0.38
CA ALA A 75 -0.91 -6.08 -1.75
C ALA A 75 -2.18 -5.73 -2.53
N GLN A 76 -3.36 -5.83 -1.91
CA GLN A 76 -4.63 -5.44 -2.53
C GLN A 76 -4.65 -3.95 -2.88
N HIS A 77 -4.25 -3.07 -1.95
CA HIS A 77 -4.17 -1.62 -2.22
C HIS A 77 -3.12 -1.28 -3.27
N THR A 78 -1.96 -1.94 -3.21
CA THR A 78 -0.89 -1.77 -4.19
C THR A 78 -1.34 -2.20 -5.59
N ALA A 79 -2.12 -3.27 -5.71
CA ALA A 79 -2.71 -3.72 -6.98
C ALA A 79 -3.68 -2.70 -7.59
N LEU A 80 -4.27 -1.82 -6.77
CA LEU A 80 -5.08 -0.68 -7.21
C LEU A 80 -4.24 0.56 -7.58
N GLY A 81 -2.91 0.46 -7.54
CA GLY A 81 -1.99 1.56 -7.82
C GLY A 81 -1.79 2.53 -6.66
N LEU A 82 -2.24 2.17 -5.45
CA LEU A 82 -2.08 3.01 -4.27
C LEU A 82 -0.72 2.80 -3.61
N HIS A 83 -0.15 3.86 -3.05
CA HIS A 83 1.02 3.76 -2.17
C HIS A 83 0.56 3.44 -0.75
N VAL A 84 1.20 2.45 -0.14
CA VAL A 84 0.84 1.89 1.16
C VAL A 84 2.07 1.91 2.07
N CYS A 85 1.86 2.29 3.33
CA CYS A 85 2.84 2.18 4.39
C CYS A 85 2.29 1.27 5.49
N ILE A 86 3.09 0.33 5.98
CA ILE A 86 2.77 -0.50 7.14
C ILE A 86 3.69 -0.05 8.26
N THR A 87 3.11 0.37 9.38
CA THR A 87 3.88 0.58 10.61
C THR A 87 3.78 -0.65 11.50
N VAL A 88 4.90 -1.03 12.10
CA VAL A 88 4.96 -2.07 13.15
C VAL A 88 5.13 -1.40 14.50
N SER A 89 4.38 -1.88 15.49
CA SER A 89 4.55 -1.57 16.90
C SER A 89 4.54 -2.85 17.75
N ASP A 90 4.69 -2.70 19.06
CA ASP A 90 4.52 -3.79 20.01
C ASP A 90 3.07 -4.31 20.09
N GLN A 91 2.09 -3.53 19.62
CA GLN A 91 0.68 -3.90 19.60
C GLN A 91 0.25 -4.61 18.31
N GLY A 92 0.97 -4.39 17.20
CA GLY A 92 0.59 -4.99 15.91
C GLY A 92 1.09 -4.22 14.68
N TYR A 93 0.33 -4.35 13.61
CA TYR A 93 0.57 -3.69 12.33
C TYR A 93 -0.55 -2.71 12.02
N THR A 94 -0.21 -1.52 11.54
CA THR A 94 -1.19 -0.56 11.01
C THR A 94 -0.89 -0.31 9.56
N LEU A 95 -1.90 -0.49 8.72
CA LEU A 95 -1.87 -0.16 7.31
C LEU A 95 -2.28 1.30 7.12
N TRP A 96 -1.47 2.04 6.38
CA TRP A 96 -1.67 3.43 6.04
C TRP A 96 -1.70 3.59 4.53
N VAL A 97 -2.72 4.26 4.01
CA VAL A 97 -2.95 4.42 2.57
C VAL A 97 -2.68 5.86 2.19
N SER A 98 -1.94 6.08 1.11
CA SER A 98 -1.58 7.42 0.65
C SER A 98 -2.83 8.25 0.38
N LEU A 99 -2.87 9.46 0.94
CA LEU A 99 -3.91 10.46 0.67
C LEU A 99 -3.71 11.17 -0.67
N ARG A 100 -2.56 10.94 -1.33
CA ARG A 100 -2.36 11.46 -2.67
C ARG A 100 -3.25 10.68 -3.63
N VAL A 101 -4.21 11.38 -4.21
CA VAL A 101 -4.89 10.91 -5.41
C VAL A 101 -3.79 10.75 -6.47
N ALA A 102 -3.63 9.55 -7.00
CA ALA A 102 -2.75 9.34 -8.15
C ALA A 102 -3.13 10.39 -9.20
N PRO A 103 -2.17 11.07 -9.85
CA PRO A 103 -2.51 11.99 -10.91
C PRO A 103 -3.30 11.20 -11.95
N GLN A 104 -4.62 11.44 -11.99
CA GLN A 104 -5.47 11.07 -13.11
C GLN A 104 -4.74 11.64 -14.31
N GLY A 105 -4.26 10.76 -15.20
CA GLY A 105 -3.47 11.16 -16.36
C GLY A 105 -4.15 12.36 -16.98
N SER A 106 -3.49 13.51 -16.93
CA SER A 106 -3.99 14.72 -17.55
C SER A 106 -4.05 14.41 -19.04
N SER A 107 -5.25 14.10 -19.53
CA SER A 107 -5.55 14.13 -20.96
C SER A 107 -5.59 15.61 -21.34
N ALA A 108 -4.42 16.24 -21.35
CA ALA A 108 -4.20 17.52 -21.98
C ALA A 108 -4.10 17.25 -23.47
N THR A 109 -5.26 17.18 -24.13
CA THR A 109 -5.34 17.37 -25.57
C THR A 109 -5.39 18.87 -25.80
N LEU A 110 -4.27 19.46 -26.23
CA LEU A 110 -4.26 20.73 -26.96
C LEU A 110 -4.41 20.44 -28.45
#